data_AF-A0A0S8GJP4-F1
#
_entry.id   AF-A0A0S8GJP4-F1
#
_cell.length_a   1.000
_cell.length_b   1.000
_cell.length_c   1.000
_cell.angle_alpha   90.00
_cell.angle_beta   90.00
_cell.angle_gamma   90.00
#
_symmetry.space_group_name_H-M   'P 1'
#
loop_
_entity.id
_entity.type
_entity.pdbx_description
1 polymer ?
#
loop_
_entity_poly.entity_id
_entity_poly.type
_entity_poly.pdbx_seq_one_letter_code
_entity_poly.pdbx_strand_id
1 'polypeptide(L)'
;MIMPGWLWFNEMIGGERVMSAATSVMGQVQTDLPYSIRGVRDSLINIGGDWLFWVCLLAPMVLLLGPALWWWRQHRQDEYRKTIDDPEGLFEGLLNQVELAERDKQLLREMARQGRLRHPAMCLLSPALLDWSRQVWLTEKKPGAVPSEKAARIDEISTALYDHVTPTTARRVRQETVTNSD
;
A
#
# COMPACT_ATOMS: atom_id res chain seq x y z
N MET A 1 -7.77 -33.77 4.55
CA MET A 1 -9.25 -33.66 4.52
C MET A 1 -9.64 -32.87 5.76
N ILE A 2 -9.87 -31.57 5.61
CA ILE A 2 -9.97 -30.60 6.71
C ILE A 2 -11.46 -30.26 6.87
N MET A 3 -12.05 -30.64 8.00
CA MET A 3 -13.42 -30.25 8.34
C MET A 3 -13.45 -28.82 8.89
N PRO A 4 -14.35 -27.95 8.42
CA PRO A 4 -14.46 -26.57 8.91
C PRO A 4 -15.06 -26.53 10.32
N GLY A 5 -14.34 -25.88 11.24
CA GLY A 5 -14.65 -25.78 12.69
C GLY A 5 -15.89 -24.96 13.08
N TRP A 6 -16.84 -24.74 12.17
CA TRP A 6 -18.07 -23.99 12.43
C TRP A 6 -19.21 -24.86 12.98
N LEU A 7 -19.08 -26.20 12.92
CA LEU A 7 -20.12 -27.12 13.39
C LEU A 7 -20.13 -27.34 14.91
N TRP A 8 -19.08 -26.95 15.64
CA TRP A 8 -19.03 -27.20 17.10
C TRP A 8 -19.71 -26.10 17.95
N PHE A 9 -20.00 -24.94 17.37
CA PHE A 9 -20.50 -23.81 18.16
C PHE A 9 -22.03 -23.79 18.33
N ASN A 10 -22.77 -24.56 17.52
CA ASN A 10 -24.23 -24.50 17.52
C ASN A 10 -24.90 -25.41 18.56
N GLU A 11 -24.14 -26.26 19.26
CA GLU A 11 -24.69 -27.28 20.17
C GLU A 11 -24.52 -26.95 21.66
N MET A 12 -23.87 -25.82 22.00
CA MET A 12 -23.72 -25.35 23.38
C MET A 12 -24.68 -24.23 23.80
N ILE A 13 -25.42 -23.63 22.86
CA ILE A 13 -26.38 -22.57 23.20
C ILE A 13 -27.78 -23.17 23.08
N GLY A 14 -28.33 -23.56 24.23
CA GLY A 14 -29.70 -24.05 24.36
C GLY A 14 -30.70 -23.16 23.62
N GLY A 15 -31.15 -23.65 22.47
CA GLY A 15 -31.90 -22.90 21.46
C GLY A 15 -33.32 -22.50 21.87
N GLU A 16 -33.83 -22.96 23.01
CA GLU A 16 -35.21 -22.66 23.42
C GLU A 16 -35.33 -21.45 24.35
N ARG A 17 -34.26 -21.04 25.04
CA ARG A 17 -34.33 -19.89 25.98
C ARG A 17 -34.00 -18.55 25.33
N VAL A 18 -33.26 -18.54 24.23
CA VAL A 18 -32.86 -17.27 23.58
C VAL A 18 -34.02 -16.66 22.79
N MET A 19 -34.93 -17.47 22.23
CA MET A 19 -36.12 -16.95 21.53
C MET A 19 -37.16 -16.31 22.48
N SER A 20 -37.24 -16.74 23.74
CA SER A 20 -38.14 -16.14 24.74
C SER A 20 -37.61 -14.81 25.28
N ALA A 21 -36.29 -14.66 25.41
CA ALA A 21 -35.69 -13.39 25.82
C ALA A 21 -35.75 -12.32 24.73
N ALA A 22 -35.54 -12.69 23.46
CA ALA A 22 -35.59 -11.75 22.34
C ALA A 22 -36.99 -11.14 22.12
N THR A 23 -38.05 -11.91 22.33
CA THR A 23 -39.43 -11.42 22.23
C THR A 23 -39.84 -10.53 23.42
N SER A 24 -39.33 -10.81 24.62
CA SER A 24 -39.57 -9.96 25.81
C SER A 24 -38.88 -8.59 25.72
N VAL A 25 -37.67 -8.53 25.16
CA VAL A 25 -36.93 -7.26 25.03
C VAL A 25 -37.56 -6.35 23.96
N MET A 26 -38.10 -6.92 22.88
CA MET A 26 -38.81 -6.15 21.85
C MET A 26 -40.10 -5.47 22.38
N GLY A 27 -40.75 -6.05 23.39
CA GLY A 27 -41.91 -5.43 24.06
C GLY A 27 -41.55 -4.25 24.95
N GLN A 28 -40.39 -4.29 25.64
CA GLN A 28 -39.96 -3.19 26.53
C GLN A 28 -39.34 -2.00 25.81
N VAL A 29 -38.74 -2.18 24.63
CA VAL A 29 -38.20 -1.04 23.88
C VAL A 29 -39.32 -0.10 23.36
N GLN A 30 -40.57 -0.57 23.22
CA GLN A 30 -41.71 0.30 22.90
C GLN A 30 -42.11 1.24 24.05
N THR A 31 -41.82 0.87 25.30
CA THR A 31 -42.24 1.66 26.47
C THR A 31 -41.30 2.80 26.84
N ASP A 32 -40.09 2.86 26.27
CA ASP A 32 -39.06 3.85 26.62
C ASP A 32 -38.65 4.79 25.47
N LEU A 33 -39.47 4.94 24.43
CA LEU A 33 -39.28 6.05 23.48
C LEU A 33 -39.79 7.36 24.10
N PRO A 34 -39.02 8.46 24.01
CA PRO A 34 -39.43 9.77 24.53
C PRO A 34 -40.76 10.19 23.91
N TYR A 35 -41.60 10.84 24.72
CA TYR A 35 -43.00 11.19 24.39
C TYR A 35 -43.16 11.91 23.04
N SER A 36 -42.12 12.60 22.57
CA SER A 36 -42.09 13.30 21.27
C SER A 36 -42.09 12.36 20.06
N ILE A 37 -41.53 11.15 20.17
CA ILE A 37 -41.44 10.20 19.04
C ILE A 37 -42.73 9.38 18.93
N ARG A 38 -43.46 9.16 20.05
CA ARG A 38 -44.74 8.45 20.04
C ARG A 38 -45.82 9.18 19.24
N GLY A 39 -45.97 10.49 19.42
CA GLY A 39 -46.98 11.26 18.68
C GLY A 39 -46.78 11.24 17.17
N VAL A 40 -45.53 11.27 16.70
CA VAL A 40 -45.18 11.16 15.27
C VAL A 40 -45.42 9.74 14.76
N ARG A 41 -45.09 8.72 15.55
CA ARG A 41 -45.34 7.31 15.23
C ARG A 41 -46.83 7.03 15.09
N ASP A 42 -47.65 7.42 16.05
CA ASP A 42 -49.10 7.13 16.02
C ASP A 42 -49.79 7.85 14.86
N SER A 43 -49.35 9.06 14.51
CA SER A 43 -49.85 9.79 13.34
C SER A 43 -49.48 9.13 12.00
N LEU A 44 -48.34 8.44 11.92
CA LEU A 44 -47.88 7.75 10.70
C LEU A 44 -48.43 6.33 10.57
N ILE A 45 -48.57 5.59 11.69
CA ILE A 45 -49.15 4.25 11.71
C ILE A 45 -50.61 4.28 11.26
N ASN A 46 -51.37 5.31 11.66
CA ASN A 46 -52.78 5.44 11.32
C ASN A 46 -53.03 5.67 9.80
N ILE A 47 -52.00 6.08 9.06
CA ILE A 47 -52.09 6.39 7.62
C ILE A 47 -51.68 5.22 6.73
N GLY A 48 -50.75 4.36 7.17
CA GLY A 48 -50.22 3.31 6.29
C GLY A 48 -49.56 2.09 6.95
N GLY A 49 -49.64 1.95 8.27
CA GLY A 49 -49.11 0.80 9.01
C GLY A 49 -47.65 0.94 9.47
N ASP A 50 -47.24 0.08 10.41
CA ASP A 50 -45.96 0.15 11.13
C ASP A 50 -44.73 0.05 10.21
N TRP A 51 -44.85 -0.63 9.06
CA TRP A 51 -43.75 -0.75 8.07
C TRP A 51 -43.37 0.59 7.43
N LEU A 52 -44.34 1.49 7.21
CA LEU A 52 -44.11 2.80 6.58
C LEU A 52 -43.30 3.72 7.51
N PHE A 53 -43.53 3.63 8.81
CA PHE A 53 -42.74 4.32 9.83
C PHE A 53 -41.27 3.87 9.77
N TRP A 54 -41.01 2.56 9.74
CA TRP A 54 -39.65 2.02 9.64
C TRP A 54 -38.94 2.40 8.33
N VAL A 55 -39.65 2.36 7.20
CA VAL A 55 -39.08 2.80 5.91
C VAL A 55 -38.74 4.28 5.95
N CYS A 56 -39.63 5.12 6.49
CA CYS A 56 -39.41 6.57 6.58
C CYS A 56 -38.25 6.92 7.54
N LEU A 57 -38.00 6.09 8.56
CA LEU A 57 -36.91 6.26 9.50
C LEU A 57 -35.57 5.73 8.98
N LEU A 58 -35.56 4.55 8.35
CA LEU A 58 -34.34 3.91 7.84
C LEU A 58 -33.86 4.48 6.51
N ALA A 59 -34.77 4.92 5.63
CA ALA A 59 -34.43 5.48 4.33
C ALA A 59 -33.45 6.67 4.41
N PRO A 60 -33.69 7.73 5.22
CA PRO A 60 -32.75 8.84 5.34
C PRO A 60 -31.44 8.40 6.00
N MET A 61 -31.48 7.43 6.91
CA MET A 61 -30.28 6.90 7.57
C MET A 61 -29.36 6.20 6.56
N VAL A 62 -29.90 5.34 5.69
CA VAL A 62 -29.14 4.68 4.62
C VAL A 62 -28.67 5.69 3.58
N LEU A 63 -29.52 6.67 3.23
CA LEU A 63 -29.19 7.71 2.26
C LEU A 63 -28.02 8.60 2.71
N LEU A 64 -27.86 8.82 4.03
CA LEU A 64 -26.75 9.59 4.58
C LEU A 64 -25.51 8.75 4.86
N LEU A 65 -25.68 7.56 5.45
CA LEU A 65 -24.56 6.70 5.81
C LEU A 65 -23.89 6.04 4.62
N GLY A 66 -24.65 5.69 3.58
CA GLY A 66 -24.10 5.08 2.37
C GLY A 66 -23.03 5.95 1.70
N PRO A 67 -23.35 7.21 1.33
CA PRO A 67 -22.37 8.15 0.77
C PRO A 67 -21.23 8.48 1.72
N ALA A 68 -21.50 8.63 3.02
CA ALA A 68 -20.46 8.91 4.01
C ALA A 68 -19.43 7.77 4.11
N LEU A 69 -19.90 6.52 4.17
CA LEU A 69 -19.03 5.34 4.16
C LEU A 69 -18.29 5.18 2.84
N TRP A 70 -18.97 5.46 1.71
CA TRP A 70 -18.34 5.43 0.40
C TRP A 70 -17.24 6.48 0.29
N TRP A 71 -17.49 7.71 0.72
CA TRP A 71 -16.52 8.80 0.70
C TRP A 71 -15.34 8.54 1.63
N TRP A 72 -15.59 8.02 2.83
CA TRP A 72 -14.54 7.57 3.74
C TRP A 72 -13.66 6.48 3.11
N ARG A 73 -14.28 5.51 2.44
CA ARG A 73 -13.56 4.43 1.76
C ARG A 73 -12.72 4.96 0.60
N GLN A 74 -13.25 5.92 -0.16
CA GLN A 74 -12.54 6.59 -1.24
C GLN A 74 -11.30 7.33 -0.70
N HIS A 75 -11.47 8.13 0.36
CA HIS A 75 -10.38 8.89 0.98
C HIS A 75 -9.26 7.99 1.51
N ARG A 76 -9.62 6.85 2.12
CA ARG A 76 -8.63 5.84 2.54
C ARG A 76 -7.84 5.27 1.36
N GLN A 77 -8.47 5.05 0.21
CA GLN A 77 -7.78 4.53 -0.97
C GLN A 77 -6.81 5.54 -1.58
N ASP A 78 -7.12 6.83 -1.52
CA ASP A 78 -6.26 7.89 -2.06
C ASP A 78 -4.95 8.03 -1.25
N GLU A 79 -4.99 7.82 0.06
CA GLU A 79 -3.78 7.80 0.90
C GLU A 79 -2.85 6.63 0.57
N TYR A 80 -3.40 5.42 0.39
CA TYR A 80 -2.61 4.24 0.02
C TYR A 80 -2.04 4.34 -1.40
N ARG A 81 -2.77 4.94 -2.35
CA ARG A 81 -2.25 5.20 -3.69
C ARG A 81 -1.05 6.14 -3.66
N LYS A 82 -1.07 7.20 -2.84
CA LYS A 82 0.06 8.12 -2.73
C LYS A 82 1.34 7.47 -2.19
N THR A 83 1.24 6.46 -1.32
CA THR A 83 2.43 5.79 -0.79
C THR A 83 3.01 4.74 -1.75
N ILE A 84 2.18 4.17 -2.64
CA ILE A 84 2.60 3.19 -3.65
C ILE A 84 3.10 3.89 -4.93
N ASP A 85 2.57 5.07 -5.26
CA ASP A 85 2.91 5.85 -6.47
C ASP A 85 4.01 6.92 -6.26
N ASP A 86 4.69 6.96 -5.11
CA ASP A 86 5.86 7.83 -4.90
C ASP A 86 7.19 7.03 -4.93
N PRO A 87 7.67 6.62 -6.11
CA PRO A 87 8.90 5.87 -6.23
C PRO A 87 10.14 6.72 -5.89
N GLU A 88 10.02 8.05 -5.92
CA GLU A 88 11.08 8.99 -5.51
C GLU A 88 11.21 9.01 -3.99
N GLY A 89 10.08 9.11 -3.27
CA GLY A 89 10.05 9.03 -1.81
C GLY A 89 10.60 7.70 -1.29
N LEU A 90 10.28 6.59 -1.95
CA LEU A 90 10.82 5.27 -1.60
C LEU A 90 12.34 5.20 -1.86
N PHE A 91 12.82 5.76 -2.96
CA PHE A 91 14.24 5.84 -3.28
C PHE A 91 15.03 6.69 -2.26
N GLU A 92 14.51 7.86 -1.87
CA GLU A 92 15.10 8.69 -0.82
C GLU A 92 15.09 7.99 0.55
N GLY A 93 13.99 7.30 0.88
CA GLY A 93 13.89 6.49 2.09
C GLY A 93 14.97 5.40 2.16
N LEU A 94 15.18 4.67 1.06
CA LEU A 94 16.23 3.65 0.96
C LEU A 94 17.64 4.26 1.01
N LEU A 95 17.88 5.36 0.28
CA LEU A 95 19.17 6.07 0.32
C LEU A 95 19.54 6.56 1.72
N ASN A 96 18.55 6.97 2.52
CA ASN A 96 18.79 7.43 3.88
C ASN A 96 19.10 6.29 4.85
N GLN A 97 18.58 5.09 4.61
CA GLN A 97 18.89 3.90 5.41
C GLN A 97 20.28 3.32 5.11
N VAL A 98 20.82 3.61 3.93
CA VAL A 98 22.14 3.13 3.51
C VAL A 98 23.26 4.02 4.07
N GLU A 99 24.26 3.39 4.66
CA GLU A 99 25.52 4.03 5.10
C GLU A 99 26.46 4.29 3.91
N LEU A 100 26.12 5.29 3.09
CA LEU A 100 26.98 5.81 2.01
C LEU A 100 27.40 7.25 2.30
N ALA A 101 28.53 7.67 1.74
CA ALA A 101 28.92 9.06 1.76
C ALA A 101 27.89 9.93 1.00
N GLU A 102 27.62 11.15 1.47
CA GLU A 102 26.60 12.00 0.87
C GLU A 102 26.88 12.32 -0.61
N ARG A 103 28.17 12.39 -0.98
CA ARG A 103 28.61 12.54 -2.37
C ARG A 103 28.16 11.37 -3.26
N ASP A 104 28.19 10.16 -2.73
CA ASP A 104 27.78 8.94 -3.45
C ASP A 104 26.26 8.84 -3.55
N LYS A 105 25.54 9.24 -2.49
CA LYS A 105 24.07 9.40 -2.52
C LYS A 105 23.64 10.41 -3.58
N GLN A 106 24.32 11.55 -3.65
CA GLN A 106 24.08 12.56 -4.69
C GLN A 106 24.34 12.03 -6.10
N LEU A 107 25.38 11.22 -6.29
CA LEU A 107 25.67 10.58 -7.57
C LEU A 107 24.56 9.62 -7.99
N LEU A 108 24.05 8.80 -7.05
CA LEU A 108 22.92 7.89 -7.30
C LEU A 108 21.64 8.65 -7.66
N ARG A 109 21.35 9.76 -6.97
CA ARG A 109 20.23 10.66 -7.31
C ARG A 109 20.40 11.27 -8.70
N GLU A 110 21.61 11.71 -9.03
CA GLU A 110 21.93 12.27 -10.35
C GLU A 110 21.70 11.22 -11.45
N MET A 111 22.19 10.00 -11.26
CA MET A 111 22.00 8.88 -12.19
C MET A 111 20.51 8.54 -12.36
N ALA A 112 19.77 8.41 -11.27
CA ALA A 112 18.34 8.09 -11.30
C ALA A 112 17.54 9.16 -12.06
N ARG A 113 17.79 10.44 -11.77
CA ARG A 113 17.12 11.59 -12.39
C ARG A 113 17.50 11.73 -13.87
N GLN A 114 18.78 11.58 -14.19
CA GLN A 114 19.28 11.79 -15.55
C GLN A 114 19.05 10.59 -16.47
N GLY A 115 19.00 9.37 -15.94
CA GLY A 115 18.61 8.17 -16.69
C GLY A 115 17.09 7.94 -16.74
N ARG A 116 16.30 8.93 -16.26
CA ARG A 116 14.83 8.96 -16.29
C ARG A 116 14.19 7.63 -15.87
N LEU A 117 14.74 7.02 -14.83
CA LEU A 117 14.28 5.72 -14.35
C LEU A 117 12.85 5.84 -13.84
N ARG A 118 11.94 5.01 -14.38
CA ARG A 118 10.54 4.97 -13.92
C ARG A 118 10.40 4.55 -12.45
N HIS A 119 11.34 3.73 -11.96
CA HIS A 119 11.39 3.24 -10.60
C HIS A 119 12.83 3.31 -10.05
N PRO A 120 13.29 4.48 -9.58
CA PRO A 120 14.66 4.67 -9.14
C PRO A 120 15.07 3.75 -7.98
N ALA A 121 14.13 3.41 -7.08
CA ALA A 121 14.38 2.47 -5.99
C ALA A 121 14.89 1.08 -6.44
N MET A 122 14.55 0.64 -7.66
CA MET A 122 14.99 -0.67 -8.16
C MET A 122 16.52 -0.78 -8.29
N CYS A 123 17.23 0.33 -8.53
CA CYS A 123 18.69 0.29 -8.68
C CYS A 123 19.40 -0.08 -7.36
N LEU A 124 18.73 0.08 -6.21
CA LEU A 124 19.26 -0.23 -4.88
C LEU A 124 18.89 -1.64 -4.39
N LEU A 125 18.19 -2.44 -5.20
CA LEU A 125 17.78 -3.78 -4.78
C LEU A 125 18.81 -4.86 -5.09
N SER A 126 19.66 -4.67 -6.10
CA SER A 126 20.70 -5.63 -6.45
C SER A 126 21.84 -4.99 -7.25
N PRO A 127 23.06 -5.56 -7.21
CA PRO A 127 24.19 -5.05 -7.99
C PRO A 127 23.95 -5.11 -9.50
N ALA A 128 23.18 -6.09 -9.98
CA ALA A 128 22.82 -6.20 -11.39
C ALA A 128 21.87 -5.07 -11.84
N LEU A 129 20.92 -4.69 -10.97
CA LEU A 129 20.00 -3.58 -11.26
C LEU A 129 20.72 -2.23 -11.20
N LEU A 130 21.70 -2.09 -10.31
CA LEU A 130 22.56 -0.92 -10.27
C LEU A 130 23.37 -0.79 -11.58
N ASP A 131 23.99 -1.88 -12.04
CA ASP A 131 24.73 -1.88 -13.32
C ASP A 131 23.81 -1.62 -14.52
N TRP A 132 22.61 -2.22 -14.54
CA TRP A 132 21.61 -1.93 -15.56
C TRP A 132 21.22 -0.45 -15.57
N SER A 133 20.96 0.14 -14.40
CA SER A 133 20.60 1.56 -14.28
C SER A 133 21.73 2.48 -14.75
N ARG A 134 22.99 2.10 -14.51
CA ARG A 134 24.17 2.77 -15.05
C ARG A 134 24.20 2.70 -16.58
N GLN A 135 23.95 1.54 -17.16
CA GLN A 135 23.91 1.38 -18.62
C GLN A 135 22.80 2.22 -19.25
N VAL A 136 21.62 2.29 -18.63
CA VAL A 136 20.53 3.18 -19.06
C VAL A 136 20.98 4.64 -19.02
N TRP A 137 21.58 5.07 -17.91
CA TRP A 137 22.09 6.44 -17.76
C TRP A 137 23.15 6.79 -18.81
N LEU A 138 24.08 5.88 -19.10
CA LEU A 138 25.09 6.05 -20.15
C LEU A 138 24.48 6.07 -21.55
N THR A 139 23.41 5.32 -21.80
CA THR A 139 22.73 5.24 -23.10
C THR A 139 21.86 6.45 -23.38
N GLU A 140 21.16 6.99 -22.37
CA GLU A 140 20.36 8.21 -22.54
C GLU A 140 21.23 9.46 -22.73
N LYS A 141 22.46 9.44 -22.21
CA LYS A 141 23.44 10.50 -22.40
C LYS A 141 24.14 10.38 -23.76
N LYS A 142 24.46 11.52 -24.37
CA LYS A 142 25.33 11.53 -25.56
C LYS A 142 26.69 10.86 -25.22
N PRO A 143 27.31 10.13 -26.16
CA PRO A 143 28.63 9.52 -25.95
C PRO A 143 29.63 10.57 -25.43
N GLY A 144 30.26 10.30 -24.28
CA GLY A 144 31.22 11.21 -23.63
C GLY A 144 30.63 12.25 -22.67
N ALA A 145 29.30 12.33 -22.50
CA ALA A 145 28.69 13.28 -21.56
C ALA A 145 28.76 12.85 -20.08
N VAL A 146 29.10 11.59 -19.81
CA VAL A 146 29.36 11.08 -18.46
C VAL A 146 30.86 10.81 -18.33
N PRO A 147 31.57 11.50 -17.41
CA PRO A 147 32.98 11.23 -17.16
C PRO A 147 33.20 9.77 -16.73
N SER A 148 34.28 9.14 -17.21
CA SER A 148 34.63 7.76 -16.84
C SER A 148 34.82 7.57 -15.34
N GLU A 149 35.30 8.61 -14.64
CA GLU A 149 35.46 8.64 -13.18
C GLU A 149 34.11 8.44 -12.45
N LYS A 150 33.03 9.10 -12.91
CA LYS A 150 31.70 8.93 -12.33
C LYS A 150 31.18 7.51 -12.55
N ALA A 151 31.44 6.92 -13.72
CA ALA A 151 31.02 5.56 -14.03
C ALA A 151 31.77 4.51 -13.21
N ALA A 152 33.06 4.73 -12.93
CA ALA A 152 33.87 3.89 -12.06
C ALA A 152 33.44 4.00 -10.59
N ARG A 153 33.08 5.22 -10.14
CA ARG A 153 32.59 5.43 -8.76
C ARG A 153 31.32 4.63 -8.46
N ILE A 154 30.46 4.37 -9.45
CA ILE A 154 29.28 3.51 -9.28
C ILE A 154 29.68 2.04 -9.02
N ASP A 155 30.77 1.55 -9.61
CA ASP A 155 31.26 0.19 -9.34
C ASP A 155 31.81 0.09 -7.90
N GLU A 156 32.45 1.14 -7.39
CA GLU A 156 32.88 1.24 -6.00
C GLU A 156 31.68 1.26 -5.04
N ILE A 157 30.64 2.04 -5.37
CA ILE A 157 29.38 2.09 -4.60
C ILE A 157 28.70 0.71 -4.58
N SER A 158 28.69 0.00 -5.71
CA SER A 158 28.14 -1.35 -5.78
C SER A 158 28.88 -2.33 -4.87
N THR A 159 30.21 -2.23 -4.85
CA THR A 159 31.06 -3.06 -3.99
C THR A 159 30.81 -2.73 -2.52
N ALA A 160 30.71 -1.45 -2.16
CA ALA A 160 30.41 -1.02 -0.80
C ALA A 160 29.00 -1.44 -0.32
N LEU A 161 28.01 -1.45 -1.21
CA LEU A 161 26.62 -1.77 -0.90
C LEU A 161 26.33 -3.26 -0.74
N TYR A 162 26.93 -4.09 -1.59
CA TYR A 162 26.56 -5.51 -1.72
C TYR A 162 27.72 -6.47 -1.44
N ASP A 163 28.91 -5.93 -1.14
CA ASP A 163 30.15 -6.71 -0.98
C ASP A 163 30.40 -7.63 -2.19
N HIS A 164 29.92 -7.21 -3.37
CA HIS A 164 29.92 -7.99 -4.61
C HIS A 164 30.43 -7.12 -5.77
N VAL A 165 31.32 -7.71 -6.55
CA VAL A 165 31.91 -7.08 -7.74
C VAL A 165 30.88 -7.07 -8.87
N THR A 166 30.62 -5.90 -9.47
CA THR A 166 29.67 -5.79 -10.60
C THR A 166 30.09 -6.68 -11.77
N PRO A 167 29.14 -7.26 -12.53
CA PRO A 167 29.46 -8.14 -13.66
C PRO A 167 30.30 -7.43 -14.75
N THR A 168 30.16 -6.11 -14.89
CA THR A 168 31.01 -5.31 -15.78
C THR A 168 32.48 -5.29 -15.32
N THR A 169 32.74 -5.18 -14.02
CA THR A 169 34.09 -5.24 -13.45
C THR A 169 34.68 -6.65 -13.59
N ALA A 170 33.89 -7.69 -13.34
CA ALA A 170 34.32 -9.09 -13.54
C ALA A 170 34.71 -9.38 -15.01
N ARG A 171 34.01 -8.78 -15.99
CA ARG A 171 34.34 -8.94 -17.41
C ARG A 171 35.64 -8.25 -17.80
N ARG A 172 35.94 -7.06 -17.24
CA ARG A 172 37.22 -6.37 -17.47
C ARG A 172 38.41 -7.14 -16.91
N VAL A 173 38.32 -7.61 -15.65
CA VAL A 173 39.38 -8.41 -15.02
C VAL A 173 39.66 -9.70 -15.81
N ARG A 174 38.61 -10.29 -16.39
CA ARG A 174 38.74 -11.47 -17.26
C ARG A 174 39.36 -11.15 -18.62
N GLN A 175 39.21 -9.94 -19.14
CA GLN A 175 39.84 -9.53 -20.40
C GLN A 175 41.31 -9.18 -20.20
N GLU A 176 41.67 -8.53 -19.10
CA GLU A 176 43.06 -8.18 -18.77
C GLU A 176 43.94 -9.40 -18.47
N THR A 177 43.38 -10.44 -17.84
CA THR A 177 44.10 -11.72 -17.62
C THR A 177 44.38 -12.49 -18.91
N VAL A 178 43.54 -12.31 -19.95
CA VAL A 178 43.73 -12.95 -21.26
C VAL A 178 44.79 -12.23 -22.10
N THR A 179 44.95 -10.91 -21.94
CA THR A 179 45.92 -10.11 -22.73
C THR A 179 47.34 -10.08 -22.15
N ASN A 180 47.53 -10.43 -20.88
CA ASN A 180 48.85 -10.47 -20.21
C ASN A 180 49.48 -11.87 -20.15
N SER A 181 48.91 -12.84 -20.86
CA SER A 181 49.40 -14.23 -20.90
C SER A 181 50.16 -14.58 -22.21
N ASP A 182 50.46 -13.59 -23.04
CA ASP A 182 51.37 -13.68 -24.21
C ASP A 182 52.70 -12.98 -23.89
#